data_AF-A0A0D3VGF2-F1
#
_entry.id   AF-A0A0D3VGF2-F1
#
_cell.length_a   1.000
_cell.length_b   1.000
_cell.length_c   1.000
_cell.angle_alpha   90.00
_cell.angle_beta   90.00
_cell.angle_gamma   90.00
#
_symmetry.space_group_name_H-M   'P 1'
#
loop_
_entity.id
_entity.type
_entity.pdbx_description
1 polymer ?
#
loop_
_entity_poly.entity_id
_entity_poly.type
_entity_poly.pdbx_seq_one_letter_code
_entity_poly.pdbx_strand_id
1 'polypeptide(L)'
;MKMKFRPVATIVVCACVALLIIGITTYMSQDTENEHATGEASISVVDNTEKIIENVFPKDKVVDVKITIDEDDFQSMMDNASAEEVKTASVDYNGIHYDNIGVRTKGNLSLRSVVSMDDSDRYSLKLSFDEYLSSQTLYGISKINLNNNYSDASYMREYLTYELAEQMGLPTPGYSFVNVYVNDKLWGFYLAVQQVDEQYLESNFGNSYGALYKAEMMGTGSDLVWIDDKISSYSGLAMKSESSNGDILIDMINELNNGTNIEKYLDVEEALKYITLQVVTNNTDSYIGSNKQNYYLYEDDGIFKVLPWDYNMAFGGLGKSSLLIDEPTQGALAERPLVAKLLEVDEYKEKYHEMIQNATEGYLSSATFKERVTQVSDMISSYVKADPSAFYTYEEYETGVKQLIQTNDSQVSNMNQQLDGTIASSGDGSGSGFDMGGFDKAGGGMGGRGMGGGQMPTANGTDGDYAVAAITPPDGKEAGGVAPTGEAGQGGGFNRGQGGGFPGGGQGRSPGFPGGGGFGGNQANSAPQGTMKDVIITLVALVVLGLSCVFVLLYKRKRI
;
A
#
# COMPACT_ATOMS: atom_id res chain seq x y z
N MET A 1 40.65 53.09 -54.08
CA MET A 1 39.17 53.23 -54.05
C MET A 1 38.72 52.95 -52.61
N LYS A 2 38.36 53.99 -51.84
CA LYS A 2 37.93 53.86 -50.43
C LYS A 2 36.62 53.07 -50.38
N MET A 3 36.63 51.89 -49.77
CA MET A 3 35.41 51.14 -49.45
C MET A 3 34.62 51.91 -48.40
N LYS A 4 33.52 52.56 -48.82
CA LYS A 4 32.50 53.04 -47.89
C LYS A 4 31.77 51.82 -47.34
N PHE A 5 32.12 51.37 -46.13
CA PHE A 5 31.27 50.47 -45.36
C PHE A 5 29.90 51.16 -45.21
N ARG A 6 28.84 50.53 -45.71
CA ARG A 6 27.49 51.11 -45.67
C ARG A 6 27.00 51.06 -44.21
N PRO A 7 26.48 52.16 -43.65
CA PRO A 7 26.07 52.24 -42.24
C PRO A 7 25.01 51.19 -41.84
N VAL A 8 24.28 50.66 -42.81
CA VAL A 8 23.27 49.62 -42.63
C VAL A 8 23.86 48.30 -42.11
N ALA A 9 25.07 47.92 -42.55
CA ALA A 9 25.68 46.66 -42.12
C ALA A 9 26.11 46.69 -40.64
N THR A 10 26.61 47.84 -40.17
CA THR A 10 26.98 48.04 -38.76
C THR A 10 25.74 48.04 -37.87
N ILE A 11 24.64 48.67 -38.31
CA ILE A 11 23.38 48.71 -37.55
C ILE A 11 22.79 47.30 -37.39
N VAL A 12 22.80 46.47 -38.44
CA VAL A 12 22.28 45.10 -38.38
C VAL A 12 23.12 44.23 -37.45
N VAL A 13 24.45 44.33 -37.49
CA VAL A 13 25.33 43.59 -36.58
C VAL A 13 25.13 44.03 -35.13
N CYS A 14 25.01 45.34 -34.86
CA CYS A 14 24.71 45.84 -33.52
C CYS A 14 23.33 45.37 -33.01
N ALA A 15 22.32 45.31 -33.87
CA ALA A 15 20.99 44.81 -33.51
C ALA A 15 21.03 43.30 -33.17
N CYS A 16 21.76 42.49 -33.94
CA CYS A 16 21.94 41.07 -33.65
C CYS A 16 22.70 40.84 -32.34
N VAL A 17 23.74 41.61 -32.06
CA VAL A 17 24.48 41.52 -30.79
C VAL A 17 23.61 41.94 -29.61
N ALA A 18 22.79 42.99 -29.76
CA ALA A 18 21.85 43.41 -28.72
C ALA A 18 20.81 42.33 -28.41
N LEU A 19 20.25 41.67 -29.44
CA LEU A 19 19.32 40.55 -29.24
C LEU A 19 19.98 39.33 -28.59
N LEU A 20 21.24 39.07 -28.91
CA LEU A 20 22.03 38.00 -28.28
C LEU A 20 22.28 38.29 -26.79
N ILE A 21 22.63 39.53 -26.45
CA ILE A 21 22.82 39.95 -25.05
C ILE A 21 21.51 39.85 -24.29
N ILE A 22 20.39 40.33 -24.86
CA ILE A 22 19.06 40.21 -24.26
C ILE A 22 18.72 38.73 -24.02
N GLY A 23 18.91 37.87 -25.01
CA GLY A 23 18.66 36.43 -24.87
C GLY A 23 19.51 35.77 -23.78
N ILE A 24 20.79 36.12 -23.67
CA ILE A 24 21.67 35.61 -22.60
C ILE A 24 21.23 36.15 -21.24
N THR A 25 20.90 37.44 -21.11
CA THR A 25 20.45 37.99 -19.82
C THR A 25 19.10 37.42 -19.37
N THR A 26 18.16 37.19 -20.29
CA THR A 26 16.89 36.55 -19.98
C THR A 26 17.09 35.08 -19.57
N TYR A 27 17.99 34.37 -20.25
CA TYR A 27 18.35 32.99 -19.90
C TYR A 27 19.02 32.91 -18.51
N MET A 28 20.01 33.76 -18.23
CA MET A 28 20.67 33.76 -16.91
C MET A 28 19.72 34.19 -15.79
N SER A 29 18.73 35.05 -16.08
CA SER A 29 17.68 35.40 -15.12
C SER A 29 16.74 34.22 -14.84
N GLN A 30 16.36 33.45 -15.88
CA GLN A 30 15.55 32.24 -15.73
C GLN A 30 16.29 31.10 -15.02
N ASP A 31 17.59 30.92 -15.28
CA ASP A 31 18.41 29.92 -14.57
C ASP A 31 18.52 30.26 -13.07
N THR A 32 18.68 31.55 -12.74
CA THR A 32 18.74 32.02 -11.35
C THR A 32 17.39 31.89 -10.65
N GLU A 33 16.27 32.17 -11.34
CA GLU A 33 14.90 31.96 -10.80
C GLU A 33 14.60 30.47 -10.58
N ASN A 34 15.07 29.58 -11.48
CA ASN A 34 14.93 28.13 -11.32
C ASN A 34 15.81 27.56 -10.20
N GLU A 35 17.05 28.02 -10.05
CA GLU A 35 17.90 27.63 -8.90
C GLU A 35 17.30 28.12 -7.57
N HIS A 36 16.71 29.32 -7.54
CA HIS A 36 16.07 29.83 -6.33
C HIS A 36 14.75 29.07 -6.02
N ALA A 37 13.95 28.74 -7.04
CA ALA A 37 12.72 27.98 -6.87
C ALA A 37 12.97 26.52 -6.46
N THR A 38 14.01 25.87 -7.01
CA THR A 38 14.44 24.52 -6.61
C THR A 38 15.05 24.52 -5.21
N GLY A 39 15.78 25.58 -4.82
CA GLY A 39 16.25 25.80 -3.45
C GLY A 39 15.11 25.98 -2.45
N GLU A 40 14.09 26.78 -2.77
CA GLU A 40 12.92 26.97 -1.90
C GLU A 40 12.04 25.71 -1.83
N ALA A 41 11.84 25.00 -2.94
CA ALA A 41 11.11 23.75 -2.97
C ALA A 41 11.81 22.68 -2.10
N SER A 42 13.12 22.51 -2.26
CA SER A 42 13.90 21.55 -1.45
C SER A 42 13.91 21.91 0.04
N ILE A 43 14.00 23.19 0.41
CA ILE A 43 13.87 23.63 1.81
C ILE A 43 12.45 23.35 2.36
N SER A 44 11.40 23.58 1.57
CA SER A 44 10.01 23.34 1.99
C SER A 44 9.68 21.85 2.16
N VAL A 45 10.27 20.97 1.34
CA VAL A 45 10.12 19.52 1.47
C VAL A 45 10.75 19.03 2.76
N VAL A 46 11.99 19.45 3.06
CA VAL A 46 12.70 19.07 4.30
C VAL A 46 11.95 19.55 5.55
N ASP A 47 11.47 20.80 5.55
CA ASP A 47 10.69 21.37 6.66
C ASP A 47 9.36 20.62 6.87
N ASN A 48 8.70 20.18 5.79
CA ASN A 48 7.49 19.36 5.89
C ASN A 48 7.78 17.94 6.39
N THR A 49 8.88 17.31 5.98
CA THR A 49 9.27 15.97 6.47
C THR A 49 9.47 15.97 7.99
N GLU A 50 10.19 16.95 8.54
CA GLU A 50 10.37 17.06 9.99
C GLU A 50 9.03 17.26 10.72
N LYS A 51 8.16 18.12 10.19
CA LYS A 51 6.82 18.37 10.75
C LYS A 51 5.93 17.12 10.70
N ILE A 52 5.98 16.35 9.63
CA ILE A 52 5.24 15.09 9.51
C ILE A 52 5.69 14.12 10.60
N ILE A 53 7.00 13.94 10.78
CA ILE A 53 7.54 13.02 11.80
C ILE A 53 7.17 13.50 13.21
N GLU A 54 7.30 14.79 13.51
CA GLU A 54 7.06 15.30 14.86
C GLU A 54 5.57 15.37 15.25
N ASN A 55 4.72 15.76 14.29
CA ASN A 55 3.34 16.14 14.55
C ASN A 55 2.31 15.13 14.06
N VAL A 56 2.62 14.34 13.03
CA VAL A 56 1.67 13.41 12.42
C VAL A 56 2.03 11.97 12.78
N PHE A 57 3.28 11.58 12.52
CA PHE A 57 3.76 10.21 12.70
C PHE A 57 4.92 10.07 13.70
N PRO A 58 4.81 10.59 14.93
CA PRO A 58 5.88 10.42 15.92
C PRO A 58 6.00 8.96 16.34
N LYS A 59 7.24 8.49 16.50
CA LYS A 59 7.54 7.10 16.83
C LYS A 59 7.68 6.84 18.33
N ASP A 60 7.76 7.90 19.14
CA ASP A 60 8.08 7.89 20.57
C ASP A 60 6.90 8.27 21.48
N LYS A 61 5.76 8.64 20.91
CA LYS A 61 4.54 9.01 21.64
C LYS A 61 3.28 8.66 20.85
N VAL A 62 2.17 8.55 21.59
CA VAL A 62 0.81 8.47 21.03
C VAL A 62 0.26 9.89 20.90
N VAL A 63 -0.39 10.21 19.78
CA VAL A 63 -1.05 11.51 19.58
C VAL A 63 -2.57 11.39 19.58
N ASP A 64 -3.25 12.47 19.93
CA ASP A 64 -4.71 12.51 19.94
C ASP A 64 -5.23 12.97 18.57
N VAL A 65 -6.26 12.27 18.07
CA VAL A 65 -7.03 12.65 16.88
C VAL A 65 -8.47 12.84 17.32
N LYS A 66 -8.95 14.09 17.34
CA LYS A 66 -10.31 14.41 17.79
C LYS A 66 -11.17 14.76 16.59
N ILE A 67 -12.20 13.96 16.38
CA ILE A 67 -13.17 14.12 15.29
C ILE A 67 -14.43 14.73 15.90
N THR A 68 -14.83 15.90 15.38
CA THR A 68 -16.11 16.52 15.70
C THR A 68 -17.02 16.42 14.48
N ILE A 69 -18.13 15.72 14.63
CA ILE A 69 -19.03 15.32 13.56
C ILE A 69 -20.47 15.41 14.06
N ASP A 70 -21.41 15.75 13.17
CA ASP A 70 -22.83 15.72 13.49
C ASP A 70 -23.24 14.31 13.97
N GLU A 71 -24.01 14.25 15.07
CA GLU A 71 -24.35 12.98 15.71
C GLU A 71 -25.21 12.09 14.80
N ASP A 72 -26.11 12.66 14.00
CA ASP A 72 -26.95 11.90 13.07
C ASP A 72 -26.12 11.38 11.89
N ASP A 73 -25.16 12.17 11.40
CA ASP A 73 -24.22 11.72 10.36
C ASP A 73 -23.30 10.61 10.86
N PHE A 74 -22.77 10.72 12.07
CA PHE A 74 -21.94 9.68 12.67
C PHE A 74 -22.74 8.39 12.87
N GLN A 75 -23.95 8.48 13.43
CA GLN A 75 -24.81 7.32 13.59
C GLN A 75 -25.16 6.68 12.24
N SER A 76 -25.52 7.49 11.23
CA SER A 76 -25.79 7.01 9.88
C SER A 76 -24.59 6.30 9.26
N MET A 77 -23.37 6.80 9.52
CA MET A 77 -22.13 6.19 9.05
C MET A 77 -21.87 4.84 9.72
N MET A 78 -22.17 4.69 11.02
CA MET A 78 -22.05 3.41 11.72
C MET A 78 -23.12 2.41 11.26
N ASP A 79 -24.39 2.83 11.18
CA ASP A 79 -25.51 1.98 10.77
C ASP A 79 -25.36 1.46 9.33
N ASN A 80 -24.67 2.23 8.48
CA ASN A 80 -24.45 1.90 7.06
C ASN A 80 -22.96 1.77 6.74
N ALA A 81 -22.16 1.26 7.68
CA ALA A 81 -20.69 1.22 7.58
C ALA A 81 -20.16 0.59 6.28
N SER A 82 -20.85 -0.42 5.73
CA SER A 82 -20.44 -1.08 4.47
C SER A 82 -20.60 -0.21 3.22
N ALA A 83 -21.37 0.88 3.28
CA ALA A 83 -21.52 1.83 2.18
C ALA A 83 -20.32 2.77 2.03
N GLU A 84 -19.47 2.87 3.07
CA GLU A 84 -18.30 3.76 3.11
C GLU A 84 -18.63 5.22 2.74
N GLU A 85 -19.83 5.70 3.11
CA GLU A 85 -20.28 7.06 2.82
C GLU A 85 -19.41 8.08 3.55
N VAL A 86 -18.92 9.09 2.83
CA VAL A 86 -18.12 10.18 3.40
C VAL A 86 -19.04 11.18 4.09
N LYS A 87 -18.75 11.44 5.37
CA LYS A 87 -19.37 12.47 6.17
C LYS A 87 -18.39 13.62 6.39
N THR A 88 -18.91 14.84 6.52
CA THR A 88 -18.10 16.02 6.82
C THR A 88 -17.88 16.14 8.33
N ALA A 89 -16.64 16.40 8.74
CA ALA A 89 -16.27 16.64 10.12
C ALA A 89 -15.23 17.76 10.22
N SER A 90 -14.98 18.25 11.43
CA SER A 90 -13.70 18.90 11.77
C SER A 90 -12.80 17.92 12.52
N VAL A 91 -11.49 18.05 12.35
CA VAL A 91 -10.50 17.20 13.02
C VAL A 91 -9.42 18.05 13.65
N ASP A 92 -9.19 17.85 14.95
CA ASP A 92 -7.99 18.28 15.64
C ASP A 92 -6.98 17.12 15.66
N TYR A 93 -5.99 17.18 14.77
CA TYR A 93 -4.92 16.19 14.69
C TYR A 93 -3.72 16.69 15.50
N ASN A 94 -3.45 16.05 16.64
CA ASN A 94 -2.36 16.43 17.55
C ASN A 94 -2.37 17.93 17.91
N GLY A 95 -3.56 18.49 18.14
CA GLY A 95 -3.77 19.90 18.46
C GLY A 95 -3.81 20.86 17.27
N ILE A 96 -3.72 20.36 16.03
CA ILE A 96 -3.84 21.16 14.82
C ILE A 96 -5.25 20.98 14.24
N HIS A 97 -6.02 22.06 14.21
CA HIS A 97 -7.42 22.05 13.80
C HIS A 97 -7.59 22.19 12.29
N TYR A 98 -8.45 21.36 11.71
CA TYR A 98 -8.90 21.44 10.32
C TYR A 98 -10.41 21.26 10.21
N ASP A 99 -11.04 22.13 9.42
CA ASP A 99 -12.44 22.00 9.04
C ASP A 99 -12.59 21.25 7.71
N ASN A 100 -13.82 20.81 7.42
CA ASN A 100 -14.19 20.20 6.13
C ASN A 100 -13.32 18.97 5.80
N ILE A 101 -13.18 18.08 6.78
CA ILE A 101 -12.52 16.79 6.60
C ILE A 101 -13.56 15.76 6.22
N GLY A 102 -13.28 14.99 5.17
CA GLY A 102 -14.04 13.79 4.85
C GLY A 102 -13.70 12.68 5.83
N VAL A 103 -14.70 12.11 6.49
CA VAL A 103 -14.55 10.95 7.38
C VAL A 103 -15.46 9.84 6.90
N ARG A 104 -14.92 8.62 6.79
CA ARG A 104 -15.72 7.42 6.48
C ARG A 104 -15.13 6.18 7.13
N THR A 105 -15.96 5.15 7.27
CA THR A 105 -15.48 3.79 7.49
C THR A 105 -14.65 3.32 6.28
N LYS A 106 -13.71 2.40 6.53
CA LYS A 106 -12.87 1.82 5.48
C LYS A 106 -12.45 0.39 5.82
N GLY A 107 -12.09 -0.36 4.79
CA GLY A 107 -11.48 -1.68 4.91
C GLY A 107 -12.16 -2.70 4.01
N ASN A 108 -11.58 -3.91 3.96
CA ASN A 108 -12.19 -5.02 3.23
C ASN A 108 -12.57 -6.13 4.21
N LEU A 109 -11.61 -6.92 4.67
CA LEU A 109 -11.87 -7.98 5.65
C LEU A 109 -12.30 -7.39 7.00
N SER A 110 -11.53 -6.44 7.54
CA SER A 110 -11.82 -5.79 8.83
C SER A 110 -13.20 -5.12 8.85
N LEU A 111 -13.59 -4.44 7.77
CA LEU A 111 -14.92 -3.81 7.66
C LEU A 111 -16.03 -4.86 7.66
N ARG A 112 -15.95 -5.86 6.76
CA ARG A 112 -16.97 -6.93 6.67
C ARG A 112 -17.09 -7.72 7.98
N SER A 113 -15.97 -7.95 8.66
CA SER A 113 -15.95 -8.64 9.95
C SER A 113 -16.67 -7.85 11.02
N VAL A 114 -16.40 -6.55 11.17
CA VAL A 114 -17.09 -5.71 12.18
C VAL A 114 -18.58 -5.57 11.84
N VAL A 115 -18.95 -5.37 10.56
CA VAL A 115 -20.37 -5.35 10.14
C VAL A 115 -21.13 -6.62 10.51
N SER A 116 -20.43 -7.76 10.61
CA SER A 116 -21.02 -9.05 10.99
C SER A 116 -21.01 -9.33 12.50
N MET A 117 -20.44 -8.43 13.32
CA MET A 117 -20.42 -8.55 14.78
C MET A 117 -21.65 -7.86 15.37
N ASP A 118 -22.27 -8.51 16.36
CA ASP A 118 -23.39 -7.91 17.10
C ASP A 118 -22.92 -7.01 18.27
N ASP A 119 -21.62 -7.04 18.58
CA ASP A 119 -21.03 -6.48 19.79
C ASP A 119 -19.83 -5.55 19.52
N SER A 120 -19.58 -5.16 18.28
CA SER A 120 -18.49 -4.25 17.94
C SER A 120 -18.86 -3.27 16.83
N ASP A 121 -18.63 -1.98 17.07
CA ASP A 121 -18.68 -0.91 16.08
C ASP A 121 -17.28 -0.36 15.78
N ARG A 122 -16.23 -1.12 16.08
CA ARG A 122 -14.84 -0.68 15.97
C ARG A 122 -14.34 -0.73 14.54
N TYR A 123 -14.88 0.14 13.69
CA TYR A 123 -14.45 0.27 12.30
C TYR A 123 -13.09 0.96 12.19
N SER A 124 -12.32 0.61 11.16
CA SER A 124 -11.26 1.50 10.70
C SER A 124 -11.87 2.74 10.04
N LEU A 125 -11.23 3.89 10.22
CA LEU A 125 -11.69 5.16 9.65
C LEU A 125 -10.68 5.68 8.64
N LYS A 126 -11.14 6.46 7.66
CA LYS A 126 -10.29 7.24 6.77
C LYS A 126 -10.59 8.72 6.97
N LEU A 127 -9.54 9.51 7.13
CA LEU A 127 -9.58 10.96 7.11
C LEU A 127 -9.07 11.45 5.75
N SER A 128 -9.87 12.24 5.05
CA SER A 128 -9.54 12.91 3.79
C SER A 128 -9.51 14.42 4.01
N PHE A 129 -8.31 15.00 4.03
CA PHE A 129 -8.09 16.44 4.21
C PHE A 129 -8.44 17.24 2.95
N ASP A 130 -8.36 16.60 1.79
CA ASP A 130 -8.56 17.16 0.45
C ASP A 130 -9.98 16.95 -0.11
N GLU A 131 -10.88 16.29 0.62
CA GLU A 131 -12.19 15.83 0.14
C GLU A 131 -13.04 16.98 -0.42
N TYR A 132 -13.14 18.07 0.35
CA TYR A 132 -13.98 19.22 0.01
C TYR A 132 -13.15 20.44 -0.42
N LEU A 133 -11.86 20.46 -0.08
CA LEU A 133 -10.92 21.53 -0.35
C LEU A 133 -9.62 20.92 -0.91
N SER A 134 -9.50 20.86 -2.24
CA SER A 134 -8.39 20.13 -2.90
C SER A 134 -6.98 20.61 -2.55
N SER A 135 -6.82 21.83 -2.04
CA SER A 135 -5.52 22.37 -1.60
C SER A 135 -5.22 22.14 -0.12
N GLN A 136 -6.17 21.62 0.66
CA GLN A 136 -5.99 21.38 2.10
C GLN A 136 -5.24 20.07 2.32
N THR A 137 -4.15 20.15 3.06
CA THR A 137 -3.32 19.00 3.45
C THR A 137 -2.83 19.16 4.89
N LEU A 138 -2.52 18.05 5.54
CA LEU A 138 -1.79 18.02 6.80
C LEU A 138 -0.29 17.88 6.51
N TYR A 139 0.41 19.01 6.42
CA TYR A 139 1.84 19.08 6.06
C TYR A 139 2.18 18.33 4.75
N GLY A 140 1.30 18.41 3.74
CA GLY A 140 1.46 17.67 2.49
C GLY A 140 0.74 16.33 2.45
N ILE A 141 0.23 15.81 3.56
CA ILE A 141 -0.59 14.58 3.57
C ILE A 141 -2.04 14.90 3.26
N SER A 142 -2.60 14.24 2.25
CA SER A 142 -4.02 14.37 1.87
C SER A 142 -4.92 13.40 2.63
N LYS A 143 -4.45 12.17 2.91
CA LYS A 143 -5.26 11.10 3.51
C LYS A 143 -4.51 10.30 4.57
N ILE A 144 -5.21 10.01 5.68
CA ILE A 144 -4.72 9.14 6.77
C ILE A 144 -5.74 8.04 7.03
N ASN A 145 -5.26 6.81 7.11
CA ASN A 145 -6.04 5.65 7.52
C ASN A 145 -5.83 5.40 9.01
N LEU A 146 -6.92 5.38 9.78
CA LEU A 146 -6.94 4.98 11.18
C LEU A 146 -7.31 3.49 11.23
N ASN A 147 -6.30 2.62 11.29
CA ASN A 147 -6.45 1.18 11.32
C ASN A 147 -6.87 0.71 12.72
N ASN A 148 -7.94 -0.08 12.78
CA ASN A 148 -8.54 -0.59 14.02
C ASN A 148 -7.77 -1.75 14.67
N ASN A 149 -6.62 -2.16 14.13
CA ASN A 149 -5.82 -3.31 14.57
C ASN A 149 -6.58 -4.65 14.55
N TYR A 150 -7.53 -4.80 13.61
CA TYR A 150 -8.28 -6.04 13.46
C TYR A 150 -7.34 -7.25 13.27
N SER A 151 -7.65 -8.33 13.99
CA SER A 151 -6.89 -9.59 14.02
C SER A 151 -5.50 -9.52 14.67
N ASP A 152 -5.12 -8.40 15.29
CA ASP A 152 -3.84 -8.24 16.01
C ASP A 152 -4.03 -7.93 17.49
N ALA A 153 -4.02 -8.98 18.31
CA ALA A 153 -4.05 -8.84 19.76
C ALA A 153 -2.84 -8.07 20.33
N SER A 154 -1.72 -8.01 19.61
CA SER A 154 -0.54 -7.26 20.07
C SER A 154 -0.60 -5.76 19.73
N TYR A 155 -1.45 -5.34 18.78
CA TYR A 155 -1.49 -4.00 18.19
C TYR A 155 -0.19 -3.56 17.49
N MET A 156 0.82 -4.42 17.39
CA MET A 156 2.19 -4.03 17.03
C MET A 156 2.70 -4.61 15.71
N ARG A 157 2.00 -5.57 15.08
CA ARG A 157 2.52 -6.25 13.89
C ARG A 157 2.78 -5.30 12.74
N GLU A 158 1.79 -4.48 12.41
CA GLU A 158 1.91 -3.51 11.31
C GLU A 158 2.97 -2.45 11.62
N TYR A 159 2.97 -1.90 12.84
CA TYR A 159 3.97 -0.92 13.30
C TYR A 159 5.41 -1.46 13.19
N LEU A 160 5.68 -2.64 13.74
CA LEU A 160 7.02 -3.22 13.77
C LEU A 160 7.48 -3.69 12.39
N THR A 161 6.54 -4.05 11.51
CA THR A 161 6.86 -4.43 10.13
C THR A 161 7.21 -3.21 9.29
N TYR A 162 6.49 -2.10 9.42
CA TYR A 162 6.90 -0.86 8.77
C TYR A 162 8.23 -0.34 9.32
N GLU A 163 8.53 -0.52 10.60
CA GLU A 163 9.84 -0.15 11.16
C GLU A 163 10.98 -0.96 10.54
N LEU A 164 10.77 -2.25 10.29
CA LEU A 164 11.72 -3.07 9.54
C LEU A 164 11.82 -2.63 8.07
N ALA A 165 10.69 -2.29 7.44
CA ALA A 165 10.67 -1.80 6.06
C ALA A 165 11.50 -0.51 5.91
N GLU A 166 11.34 0.46 6.82
CA GLU A 166 12.15 1.68 6.88
C GLU A 166 13.64 1.35 7.03
N GLN A 167 14.01 0.42 7.92
CA GLN A 167 15.41 0.01 8.10
C GLN A 167 16.01 -0.69 6.88
N MET A 168 15.19 -1.39 6.09
CA MET A 168 15.60 -2.00 4.83
C MET A 168 15.71 -0.96 3.69
N GLY A 169 15.28 0.28 3.93
CA GLY A 169 15.26 1.35 2.94
C GLY A 169 14.12 1.22 1.93
N LEU A 170 13.01 0.56 2.31
CA LEU A 170 11.80 0.53 1.49
C LEU A 170 11.02 1.84 1.62
N PRO A 171 10.42 2.34 0.52
CA PRO A 171 9.50 3.48 0.57
C PRO A 171 8.28 3.08 1.41
N THR A 172 8.20 3.60 2.64
CA THR A 172 7.26 3.12 3.66
C THR A 172 6.27 4.25 3.98
N PRO A 173 4.94 4.00 4.02
CA PRO A 173 3.96 5.01 4.42
C PRO A 173 4.23 5.47 5.84
N GLY A 174 4.06 6.76 6.13
CA GLY A 174 4.17 7.26 7.50
C GLY A 174 3.19 6.56 8.44
N TYR A 175 3.60 6.27 9.68
CA TYR A 175 2.77 5.57 10.65
C TYR A 175 3.09 5.94 12.11
N SER A 176 2.07 5.96 12.96
CA SER A 176 2.16 6.18 14.41
C SER A 176 0.90 5.69 15.13
N PHE A 177 1.00 5.48 16.44
CA PHE A 177 -0.16 5.17 17.27
C PHE A 177 -0.95 6.44 17.63
N VAL A 178 -2.28 6.32 17.67
CA VAL A 178 -3.17 7.43 17.99
C VAL A 178 -4.31 7.03 18.93
N ASN A 179 -4.75 7.95 19.77
CA ASN A 179 -6.07 7.86 20.40
C ASN A 179 -7.07 8.64 19.56
N VAL A 180 -8.15 7.98 19.18
CA VAL A 180 -9.25 8.60 18.45
C VAL A 180 -10.32 9.03 19.45
N TYR A 181 -10.76 10.27 19.35
CA TYR A 181 -11.91 10.80 20.06
C TYR A 181 -12.98 11.17 19.04
N VAL A 182 -14.25 10.84 19.33
CA VAL A 182 -15.40 11.29 18.54
C VAL A 182 -16.32 12.07 19.46
N ASN A 183 -16.61 13.33 19.12
CA ASN A 183 -17.45 14.23 19.91
C ASN A 183 -17.04 14.25 21.41
N ASP A 184 -15.75 14.52 21.64
CA ASP A 184 -15.08 14.61 22.95
C ASP A 184 -15.05 13.31 23.79
N LYS A 185 -15.49 12.18 23.24
CA LYS A 185 -15.42 10.87 23.89
C LYS A 185 -14.30 10.04 23.29
N LEU A 186 -13.51 9.39 24.14
CA LEU A 186 -12.53 8.41 23.66
C LEU A 186 -13.28 7.31 22.91
N TRP A 187 -12.95 7.16 21.63
CA TRP A 187 -13.52 6.16 20.74
C TRP A 187 -12.68 4.88 20.76
N GLY A 188 -11.36 5.01 20.62
CA GLY A 188 -10.45 3.88 20.74
C GLY A 188 -9.00 4.21 20.38
N PHE A 189 -8.14 3.22 20.54
CA PHE A 189 -6.70 3.30 20.27
C PHE A 189 -6.35 2.63 18.93
N TYR A 190 -5.81 3.39 17.98
CA TYR A 190 -5.66 3.00 16.58
C TYR A 190 -4.21 3.13 16.10
N LEU A 191 -3.89 2.51 14.97
CA LEU A 191 -2.66 2.81 14.22
C LEU A 191 -3.01 3.74 13.06
N ALA A 192 -2.46 4.96 13.04
CA ALA A 192 -2.55 5.85 11.89
C ALA A 192 -1.50 5.46 10.85
N VAL A 193 -1.92 5.36 9.59
CA VAL A 193 -1.07 5.02 8.44
C VAL A 193 -1.38 5.96 7.28
N GLN A 194 -0.35 6.60 6.73
CA GLN A 194 -0.44 7.45 5.54
C GLN A 194 -1.04 6.66 4.38
N GLN A 195 -1.97 7.25 3.64
CA GLN A 195 -2.44 6.66 2.40
C GLN A 195 -1.33 6.71 1.34
N VAL A 196 -1.12 5.60 0.62
CA VAL A 196 -0.31 5.60 -0.60
C VAL A 196 -1.16 6.19 -1.72
N ASP A 197 -0.88 7.44 -2.07
CA ASP A 197 -1.50 8.25 -3.12
C ASP A 197 -0.47 9.25 -3.70
N GLU A 198 -0.91 10.17 -4.55
CA GLU A 198 -0.02 11.13 -5.23
C GLU A 198 0.81 11.97 -4.24
N GLN A 199 0.28 12.35 -3.08
CA GLN A 199 1.03 13.12 -2.09
C GLN A 199 2.12 12.27 -1.40
N TYR A 200 1.82 10.99 -1.15
CA TYR A 200 2.83 10.04 -0.69
C TYR A 200 3.95 9.89 -1.74
N LEU A 201 3.59 9.78 -3.03
CA LEU A 201 4.57 9.64 -4.10
C LEU A 201 5.47 10.88 -4.20
N GLU A 202 4.88 12.08 -4.17
CA GLU A 202 5.61 13.33 -4.19
C GLU A 202 6.64 13.41 -3.05
N SER A 203 6.24 12.98 -1.85
CA SER A 203 7.09 13.04 -0.66
C SER A 203 8.24 12.02 -0.68
N ASN A 204 8.05 10.85 -1.29
CA ASN A 204 9.03 9.75 -1.28
C ASN A 204 9.90 9.69 -2.54
N PHE A 205 9.39 10.16 -3.68
CA PHE A 205 10.06 10.07 -4.98
C PHE A 205 10.33 11.43 -5.61
N GLY A 206 9.88 12.52 -4.98
CA GLY A 206 10.02 13.88 -5.51
C GLY A 206 9.15 14.15 -6.74
N ASN A 207 8.21 13.24 -7.03
CA ASN A 207 7.26 13.35 -8.12
C ASN A 207 6.06 12.41 -7.91
N SER A 208 4.97 12.70 -8.61
CA SER A 208 3.72 11.90 -8.59
C SER A 208 3.13 11.68 -9.98
N TYR A 209 3.93 11.89 -11.05
CA TYR A 209 3.44 11.76 -12.43
C TYR A 209 3.35 10.31 -12.92
N GLY A 210 3.92 9.37 -12.17
CA GLY A 210 3.96 7.96 -12.48
C GLY A 210 2.62 7.23 -12.34
N ALA A 211 2.50 6.04 -12.93
CA ALA A 211 1.32 5.21 -12.75
C ALA A 211 1.38 4.42 -11.44
N LEU A 212 0.36 4.56 -10.59
CA LEU A 212 0.20 3.83 -9.33
C LEU A 212 -0.92 2.79 -9.47
N TYR A 213 -0.59 1.52 -9.25
CA TYR A 213 -1.55 0.41 -9.22
C TYR A 213 -1.56 -0.22 -7.84
N LYS A 214 -2.74 -0.55 -7.34
CA LYS A 214 -2.93 -1.35 -6.12
C LYS A 214 -3.36 -2.76 -6.49
N ALA A 215 -2.69 -3.77 -5.93
CA ALA A 215 -3.13 -5.14 -6.04
C ALA A 215 -4.34 -5.41 -5.15
N GLU A 216 -5.42 -5.89 -5.75
CA GLU A 216 -6.66 -6.25 -5.09
C GLU A 216 -6.90 -7.76 -5.23
N MET A 217 -7.44 -8.40 -4.18
CA MET A 217 -7.79 -9.83 -4.21
C MET A 217 -8.82 -10.18 -5.29
N MET A 218 -9.75 -9.26 -5.57
CA MET A 218 -10.78 -9.46 -6.58
C MET A 218 -10.26 -8.98 -7.94
N GLY A 219 -10.33 -9.85 -8.95
CA GLY A 219 -9.88 -9.55 -10.31
C GLY A 219 -8.85 -10.56 -10.79
N THR A 220 -8.11 -10.19 -11.83
CA THR A 220 -7.08 -11.03 -12.44
C THR A 220 -5.79 -10.24 -12.62
N GLY A 221 -4.63 -10.89 -12.53
CA GLY A 221 -3.32 -10.27 -12.81
C GLY A 221 -2.58 -9.68 -11.61
N SER A 222 -3.14 -9.72 -10.40
CA SER A 222 -2.44 -9.30 -9.17
C SER A 222 -1.32 -10.27 -8.75
N ASP A 223 -1.23 -11.43 -9.39
CA ASP A 223 -0.12 -12.38 -9.31
C ASP A 223 1.00 -12.08 -10.32
N LEU A 224 0.82 -11.08 -11.18
CA LEU A 224 1.76 -10.68 -12.23
C LEU A 224 2.08 -11.78 -13.25
N VAL A 225 1.16 -12.73 -13.43
CA VAL A 225 1.23 -13.72 -14.53
C VAL A 225 0.85 -13.05 -15.84
N TRP A 226 1.66 -13.27 -16.88
CA TRP A 226 1.37 -12.76 -18.22
C TRP A 226 0.13 -13.42 -18.81
N ILE A 227 -0.83 -12.61 -19.26
CA ILE A 227 -2.09 -13.07 -19.87
C ILE A 227 -2.11 -12.69 -21.35
N ASP A 228 -2.16 -11.38 -21.62
CA ASP A 228 -2.11 -10.79 -22.95
C ASP A 228 -1.63 -9.33 -22.87
N ASP A 229 -1.63 -8.65 -24.01
CA ASP A 229 -1.20 -7.26 -24.19
C ASP A 229 -2.28 -6.22 -23.84
N LYS A 230 -3.34 -6.61 -23.13
CA LYS A 230 -4.45 -5.70 -22.78
C LYS A 230 -4.46 -5.40 -21.30
N ILE A 231 -4.28 -4.12 -20.96
CA ILE A 231 -4.39 -3.64 -19.57
C ILE A 231 -5.71 -4.05 -18.89
N SER A 232 -6.81 -4.13 -19.65
CA SER A 232 -8.13 -4.56 -19.13
C SER A 232 -8.17 -6.01 -18.62
N SER A 233 -7.22 -6.86 -19.03
CA SER A 233 -7.09 -8.24 -18.55
C SER A 233 -6.55 -8.31 -17.12
N TYR A 234 -5.94 -7.24 -16.62
CA TYR A 234 -5.29 -7.15 -15.32
C TYR A 234 -6.17 -6.38 -14.32
N SER A 235 -7.45 -6.76 -14.24
CA SER A 235 -8.45 -6.08 -13.41
C SER A 235 -8.18 -6.11 -11.89
N GLY A 236 -7.29 -6.99 -11.43
CA GLY A 236 -6.80 -7.05 -10.05
C GLY A 236 -5.72 -6.02 -9.73
N LEU A 237 -5.22 -5.27 -10.73
CA LEU A 237 -4.32 -4.14 -10.56
C LEU A 237 -5.10 -2.84 -10.73
N ALA A 238 -5.70 -2.36 -9.65
CA ALA A 238 -6.54 -1.18 -9.65
C ALA A 238 -5.69 0.10 -9.72
N MET A 239 -5.89 0.92 -10.76
CA MET A 239 -5.24 2.23 -10.89
C MET A 239 -5.66 3.19 -9.78
N LYS A 240 -4.69 3.91 -9.19
CA LYS A 240 -4.86 4.83 -8.05
C LYS A 240 -4.28 6.22 -8.29
N SER A 241 -3.67 6.46 -9.45
CA SER A 241 -3.19 7.77 -9.93
C SER A 241 -4.02 8.24 -11.12
N GLU A 242 -3.99 9.55 -11.40
CA GLU A 242 -4.56 10.09 -12.65
C GLU A 242 -3.72 9.71 -13.88
N SER A 243 -2.40 9.60 -13.70
CA SER A 243 -1.49 9.11 -14.73
C SER A 243 -1.69 7.63 -15.00
N SER A 244 -1.71 7.26 -16.28
CA SER A 244 -1.81 5.87 -16.73
C SER A 244 -0.69 5.52 -17.69
N ASN A 245 0.05 4.46 -17.38
CA ASN A 245 1.13 3.92 -18.21
C ASN A 245 0.93 2.41 -18.41
N GLY A 246 -0.28 2.04 -18.83
CA GLY A 246 -0.70 0.64 -18.98
C GLY A 246 0.23 -0.16 -19.90
N ASP A 247 0.69 0.42 -21.01
CA ASP A 247 1.61 -0.27 -21.92
C ASP A 247 2.95 -0.62 -21.26
N ILE A 248 3.47 0.24 -20.38
CA ILE A 248 4.71 -0.02 -19.63
C ILE A 248 4.49 -1.13 -18.59
N LEU A 249 3.34 -1.14 -17.92
CA LEU A 249 2.97 -2.24 -17.01
C LEU A 249 2.93 -3.58 -17.75
N ILE A 250 2.31 -3.61 -18.92
CA ILE A 250 2.24 -4.78 -19.78
C ILE A 250 3.65 -5.21 -20.21
N ASP A 251 4.51 -4.29 -20.64
CA ASP A 251 5.90 -4.59 -20.98
C ASP A 251 6.68 -5.17 -19.79
N MET A 252 6.51 -4.63 -18.59
CA MET A 252 7.12 -5.14 -17.36
C MET A 252 6.66 -6.57 -17.06
N ILE A 253 5.35 -6.84 -17.07
CA ILE A 253 4.79 -8.18 -16.81
C ILE A 253 5.27 -9.17 -17.90
N ASN A 254 5.30 -8.76 -19.16
CA ASN A 254 5.81 -9.60 -20.24
C ASN A 254 7.30 -9.93 -20.03
N GLU A 255 8.12 -8.94 -19.70
CA GLU A 255 9.55 -9.13 -19.46
C GLU A 255 9.78 -10.05 -18.25
N LEU A 256 8.98 -9.90 -17.20
CA LEU A 256 9.03 -10.73 -15.99
C LEU A 256 8.74 -12.21 -16.29
N ASN A 257 7.78 -12.49 -17.17
CA ASN A 257 7.35 -13.86 -17.48
C ASN A 257 8.15 -14.49 -18.64
N ASN A 258 8.46 -13.72 -19.67
CA ASN A 258 8.97 -14.22 -20.95
C ASN A 258 10.35 -13.66 -21.33
N GLY A 259 10.83 -12.64 -20.61
CA GLY A 259 12.05 -11.92 -20.92
C GLY A 259 13.27 -12.36 -20.10
N THR A 260 14.32 -11.55 -20.16
CA THR A 260 15.61 -11.77 -19.46
C THR A 260 16.23 -10.49 -18.89
N ASN A 261 15.65 -9.31 -19.15
CA ASN A 261 16.19 -8.00 -18.80
C ASN A 261 15.17 -7.20 -17.97
N ILE A 262 14.75 -7.78 -16.85
CA ILE A 262 13.73 -7.20 -15.96
C ILE A 262 14.14 -5.86 -15.35
N GLU A 263 15.45 -5.62 -15.15
CA GLU A 263 16.01 -4.35 -14.64
C GLU A 263 15.65 -3.13 -15.50
N LYS A 264 15.27 -3.34 -16.77
CA LYS A 264 14.77 -2.25 -17.63
C LYS A 264 13.45 -1.67 -17.12
N TYR A 265 12.64 -2.48 -16.45
CA TYR A 265 11.26 -2.14 -16.08
C TYR A 265 10.97 -2.26 -14.59
N LEU A 266 11.88 -2.78 -13.78
CA LEU A 266 11.68 -3.01 -12.36
C LEU A 266 12.95 -2.66 -11.59
N ASP A 267 12.79 -1.94 -10.49
CA ASP A 267 13.83 -1.80 -9.47
C ASP A 267 13.99 -3.14 -8.75
N VAL A 268 14.96 -3.93 -9.20
CA VAL A 268 15.19 -5.28 -8.69
C VAL A 268 15.61 -5.26 -7.22
N GLU A 269 16.41 -4.28 -6.78
CA GLU A 269 16.86 -4.22 -5.40
C GLU A 269 15.69 -3.94 -4.44
N GLU A 270 14.82 -2.99 -4.80
CA GLU A 270 13.60 -2.72 -4.03
C GLU A 270 12.64 -3.91 -4.03
N ALA A 271 12.45 -4.57 -5.18
CA ALA A 271 11.62 -5.76 -5.27
C ALA A 271 12.14 -6.92 -4.39
N LEU A 272 13.48 -7.12 -4.34
CA LEU A 272 14.09 -8.10 -3.45
C LEU A 272 13.88 -7.73 -1.98
N LYS A 273 14.05 -6.46 -1.60
CA LYS A 273 13.75 -5.98 -0.23
C LYS A 273 12.29 -6.22 0.15
N TYR A 274 11.35 -5.94 -0.76
CA TYR A 274 9.94 -6.23 -0.55
C TYR A 274 9.69 -7.73 -0.33
N ILE A 275 10.25 -8.61 -1.17
CA ILE A 275 10.12 -10.06 -1.00
C ILE A 275 10.72 -10.49 0.35
N THR A 276 11.93 -10.02 0.68
CA THR A 276 12.56 -10.32 1.97
C THR A 276 11.67 -9.89 3.12
N LEU A 277 11.09 -8.68 3.10
CA LEU A 277 10.20 -8.19 4.16
C LEU A 277 9.02 -9.15 4.39
N GLN A 278 8.40 -9.67 3.32
CA GLN A 278 7.28 -10.60 3.45
C GLN A 278 7.73 -11.94 4.04
N VAL A 279 8.92 -12.41 3.67
CA VAL A 279 9.46 -13.69 4.13
C VAL A 279 9.89 -13.63 5.58
N VAL A 280 10.69 -12.62 5.96
CA VAL A 280 11.24 -12.52 7.32
C VAL A 280 10.18 -12.19 8.37
N THR A 281 9.05 -11.62 7.94
CA THR A 281 7.88 -11.42 8.80
C THR A 281 6.80 -12.48 8.59
N ASN A 282 7.00 -13.51 7.76
CA ASN A 282 5.97 -14.50 7.40
C ASN A 282 4.60 -13.86 7.10
N ASN A 283 4.60 -12.78 6.32
CA ASN A 283 3.39 -12.09 5.93
C ASN A 283 2.80 -12.74 4.68
N THR A 284 1.97 -13.76 4.89
CA THR A 284 1.24 -14.44 3.81
C THR A 284 -0.06 -13.73 3.41
N ASP A 285 -0.41 -12.58 4.02
CA ASP A 285 -1.48 -11.71 3.50
C ASP A 285 -0.91 -10.67 2.54
N SER A 286 -0.17 -11.15 1.55
CA SER A 286 0.58 -10.33 0.62
C SER A 286 0.69 -10.98 -0.77
N TYR A 287 1.58 -10.48 -1.62
CA TYR A 287 1.89 -11.08 -2.91
C TYR A 287 2.29 -12.57 -2.81
N ILE A 288 3.10 -12.94 -1.81
CA ILE A 288 3.53 -14.35 -1.61
C ILE A 288 2.38 -15.25 -1.14
N GLY A 289 1.30 -14.64 -0.67
CA GLY A 289 0.09 -15.29 -0.20
C GLY A 289 -0.83 -15.81 -1.29
N SER A 290 -1.92 -16.44 -0.85
CA SER A 290 -2.96 -16.99 -1.71
C SER A 290 -3.83 -15.95 -2.41
N ASN A 291 -3.98 -14.78 -1.77
CA ASN A 291 -4.81 -13.68 -2.26
C ASN A 291 -4.06 -12.72 -3.20
N LYS A 292 -2.71 -12.80 -3.25
CA LYS A 292 -1.84 -11.98 -4.10
C LYS A 292 -2.19 -10.49 -4.05
N GLN A 293 -2.27 -9.94 -2.84
CA GLN A 293 -2.78 -8.58 -2.58
C GLN A 293 -1.81 -7.79 -1.70
N ASN A 294 -2.25 -6.62 -1.24
CA ASN A 294 -1.55 -5.81 -0.23
C ASN A 294 -0.15 -5.34 -0.66
N TYR A 295 -0.06 -4.87 -1.90
CA TYR A 295 1.08 -4.13 -2.40
C TYR A 295 0.63 -3.12 -3.46
N TYR A 296 1.47 -2.12 -3.71
CA TYR A 296 1.32 -1.25 -4.88
C TYR A 296 2.47 -1.47 -5.86
N LEU A 297 2.20 -1.17 -7.11
CA LEU A 297 3.21 -0.96 -8.14
C LEU A 297 3.22 0.53 -8.47
N TYR A 298 4.36 1.17 -8.31
CA TYR A 298 4.57 2.55 -8.73
C TYR A 298 5.56 2.59 -9.88
N GLU A 299 5.15 3.12 -11.01
CA GLU A 299 6.02 3.37 -12.15
C GLU A 299 6.62 4.76 -12.05
N ASP A 300 7.93 4.87 -12.25
CA ASP A 300 8.69 6.12 -12.18
C ASP A 300 9.77 6.07 -13.26
N ASP A 301 9.64 6.93 -14.28
CA ASP A 301 10.50 6.95 -15.48
C ASP A 301 10.65 5.59 -16.19
N GLY A 302 9.56 4.84 -16.28
CA GLY A 302 9.49 3.53 -16.93
C GLY A 302 9.95 2.37 -16.06
N ILE A 303 10.34 2.62 -14.80
CA ILE A 303 10.81 1.61 -13.85
C ILE A 303 9.80 1.46 -12.72
N PHE A 304 9.31 0.24 -12.53
CA PHE A 304 8.39 -0.11 -11.46
C PHE A 304 9.11 -0.35 -10.14
N LYS A 305 8.43 0.04 -9.07
CA LYS A 305 8.77 -0.12 -7.66
C LYS A 305 7.63 -0.87 -6.97
N VAL A 306 7.93 -1.70 -5.97
CA VAL A 306 6.93 -2.52 -5.25
C VAL A 306 6.78 -1.96 -3.84
N LEU A 307 5.66 -1.29 -3.60
CA LEU A 307 5.48 -0.55 -2.35
C LEU A 307 4.75 -1.40 -1.29
N PRO A 308 5.26 -1.42 -0.04
CA PRO A 308 4.67 -2.13 1.09
C PRO A 308 3.30 -1.56 1.47
N TRP A 309 2.32 -2.44 1.75
CA TRP A 309 0.99 -2.04 2.24
C TRP A 309 0.35 -3.11 3.14
N ASP A 310 -0.38 -2.68 4.17
CA ASP A 310 -1.31 -3.49 5.00
C ASP A 310 -0.67 -4.73 5.66
N TYR A 311 0.04 -4.48 6.76
CA TYR A 311 0.85 -5.48 7.47
C TYR A 311 0.23 -5.99 8.78
N ASN A 312 -1.07 -5.80 8.98
CA ASN A 312 -1.75 -6.25 10.20
C ASN A 312 -1.69 -7.78 10.40
N MET A 313 -1.55 -8.53 9.30
CA MET A 313 -1.43 -10.00 9.28
C MET A 313 0.02 -10.52 9.23
N ALA A 314 1.02 -9.64 9.36
CA ALA A 314 2.41 -10.05 9.50
C ALA A 314 2.65 -10.90 10.76
N PHE A 315 3.84 -11.49 10.87
CA PHE A 315 4.23 -12.43 11.92
C PHE A 315 3.24 -13.61 12.06
N GLY A 316 2.79 -14.16 10.93
CA GLY A 316 1.89 -15.32 10.89
C GLY A 316 0.45 -15.02 11.33
N GLY A 317 -0.05 -13.81 11.10
CA GLY A 317 -1.43 -13.42 11.45
C GLY A 317 -2.51 -14.27 10.76
N LEU A 318 -2.23 -14.84 9.58
CA LEU A 318 -3.12 -15.79 8.88
C LEU A 318 -2.96 -17.25 9.33
N GLY A 319 -2.12 -17.52 10.34
CA GLY A 319 -1.79 -18.85 10.82
C GLY A 319 -0.30 -19.16 10.73
N LYS A 320 0.11 -20.29 11.31
CA LYS A 320 1.49 -20.76 11.24
C LYS A 320 1.78 -21.27 9.83
N SER A 321 2.79 -20.71 9.19
CA SER A 321 3.37 -21.21 7.95
C SER A 321 4.88 -21.24 8.11
N SER A 322 5.50 -22.40 7.85
CA SER A 322 6.96 -22.48 7.71
C SER A 322 7.29 -22.17 6.25
N LEU A 323 7.71 -20.95 5.96
CA LEU A 323 8.12 -20.58 4.61
C LEU A 323 9.47 -21.19 4.28
N LEU A 324 9.58 -21.73 3.07
CA LEU A 324 10.83 -22.05 2.41
C LEU A 324 11.39 -20.74 1.82
N ILE A 325 12.57 -20.29 2.24
CA ILE A 325 13.09 -18.97 1.85
C ILE A 325 13.31 -18.85 0.35
N ASP A 326 13.59 -19.95 -0.36
CA ASP A 326 13.78 -19.96 -1.82
C ASP A 326 12.50 -20.31 -2.59
N GLU A 327 11.43 -20.75 -1.91
CA GLU A 327 10.10 -20.97 -2.49
C GLU A 327 8.99 -20.41 -1.56
N PRO A 328 9.00 -19.10 -1.24
CA PRO A 328 8.22 -18.55 -0.14
C PRO A 328 6.72 -18.38 -0.42
N THR A 329 6.17 -19.09 -1.39
CA THR A 329 4.84 -18.85 -1.95
C THR A 329 3.80 -19.81 -1.37
N GLN A 330 2.60 -19.32 -1.09
CA GLN A 330 1.42 -20.17 -0.94
C GLN A 330 0.88 -20.53 -2.33
N GLY A 331 1.07 -21.79 -2.71
CA GLY A 331 0.86 -22.26 -4.09
C GLY A 331 2.15 -22.28 -4.89
N ALA A 332 2.08 -22.77 -6.13
CA ALA A 332 3.25 -23.05 -6.93
C ALA A 332 4.10 -21.79 -7.18
N LEU A 333 5.43 -21.94 -7.08
CA LEU A 333 6.36 -20.82 -7.32
C LEU A 333 6.19 -20.26 -8.74
N ALA A 334 5.92 -21.12 -9.72
CA ALA A 334 5.67 -20.71 -11.10
C ALA A 334 4.44 -19.80 -11.28
N GLU A 335 3.51 -19.77 -10.30
CA GLU A 335 2.37 -18.85 -10.28
C GLU A 335 2.72 -17.52 -9.58
N ARG A 336 3.99 -17.27 -9.28
CA ARG A 336 4.50 -16.00 -8.71
C ARG A 336 5.73 -15.53 -9.48
N PRO A 337 5.57 -15.02 -10.71
CA PRO A 337 6.67 -14.63 -11.59
C PRO A 337 7.66 -13.65 -10.94
N LEU A 338 7.20 -12.71 -10.10
CA LEU A 338 8.09 -11.79 -9.38
C LEU A 338 9.12 -12.52 -8.51
N VAL A 339 8.69 -13.53 -7.74
CA VAL A 339 9.61 -14.31 -6.90
C VAL A 339 10.39 -15.31 -7.74
N ALA A 340 9.70 -16.05 -8.61
CA ALA A 340 10.32 -17.09 -9.43
C ALA A 340 11.43 -16.54 -10.31
N LYS A 341 11.19 -15.43 -11.01
CA LYS A 341 12.14 -14.84 -11.97
C LYS A 341 13.33 -14.21 -11.28
N LEU A 342 13.11 -13.51 -10.16
CA LEU A 342 14.20 -12.86 -9.45
C LEU A 342 15.09 -13.89 -8.74
N LEU A 343 14.51 -14.88 -8.07
CA LEU A 343 15.29 -15.91 -7.37
C LEU A 343 15.88 -17.00 -8.28
N GLU A 344 15.55 -17.01 -9.58
CA GLU A 344 16.24 -17.82 -10.59
C GLU A 344 17.64 -17.27 -10.92
N VAL A 345 17.88 -15.98 -10.69
CA VAL A 345 19.18 -15.34 -10.95
C VAL A 345 20.07 -15.47 -9.71
N ASP A 346 21.17 -16.20 -9.83
CA ASP A 346 22.09 -16.49 -8.71
C ASP A 346 22.54 -15.23 -7.96
N GLU A 347 22.89 -14.15 -8.68
CA GLU A 347 23.32 -12.88 -8.06
C GLU A 347 22.20 -12.24 -7.22
N TYR A 348 20.96 -12.28 -7.70
CA TYR A 348 19.81 -11.73 -6.98
C TYR A 348 19.46 -12.58 -5.76
N LYS A 349 19.55 -13.91 -5.89
CA LYS A 349 19.35 -14.83 -4.78
C LYS A 349 20.41 -14.63 -3.68
N GLU A 350 21.67 -14.40 -4.04
CA GLU A 350 22.73 -14.10 -3.07
C GLU A 350 22.42 -12.81 -2.28
N LYS A 351 22.04 -11.72 -2.96
CA LYS A 351 21.62 -10.47 -2.31
C LYS A 351 20.40 -10.68 -1.42
N TYR A 352 19.43 -11.45 -1.88
CA TYR A 352 18.23 -11.78 -1.11
C TYR A 352 18.55 -12.56 0.17
N HIS A 353 19.45 -13.54 0.11
CA HIS A 353 19.92 -14.27 1.30
C HIS A 353 20.68 -13.37 2.28
N GLU A 354 21.51 -12.46 1.77
CA GLU A 354 22.18 -11.44 2.59
C GLU A 354 21.17 -10.53 3.30
N MET A 355 20.12 -10.09 2.60
CA MET A 355 19.05 -9.28 3.21
C MET A 355 18.30 -10.05 4.32
N ILE A 356 18.01 -11.34 4.12
CA ILE A 356 17.42 -12.19 5.17
C ILE A 356 18.37 -12.27 6.37
N GLN A 357 19.65 -12.59 6.14
CA GLN A 357 20.64 -12.72 7.19
C GLN A 357 20.78 -11.41 7.99
N ASN A 358 20.87 -10.26 7.31
CA ASN A 358 20.94 -8.96 7.96
C ASN A 358 19.70 -8.67 8.83
N ALA A 359 18.51 -9.03 8.36
CA ALA A 359 17.28 -8.87 9.14
C ALA A 359 17.28 -9.79 10.38
N THR A 360 17.66 -11.06 10.24
CA THR A 360 17.63 -12.06 11.32
C THR A 360 18.73 -11.88 12.37
N GLU A 361 19.90 -11.38 11.97
CA GLU A 361 21.01 -11.05 12.88
C GLU A 361 20.85 -9.64 13.50
N GLY A 362 20.13 -8.75 12.82
CA GLY A 362 19.88 -7.37 13.26
C GLY A 362 18.57 -7.22 14.01
N TYR A 363 17.61 -6.52 13.38
CA TYR A 363 16.35 -6.09 13.99
C TYR A 363 15.51 -7.25 14.53
N LEU A 364 15.44 -8.37 13.81
CA LEU A 364 14.65 -9.54 14.18
C LEU A 364 15.39 -10.48 15.13
N SER A 365 16.66 -10.23 15.46
CA SER A 365 17.36 -11.06 16.43
C SER A 365 16.61 -11.11 17.76
N SER A 366 16.59 -12.28 18.41
CA SER A 366 15.75 -12.53 19.60
C SER A 366 15.87 -11.46 20.68
N ALA A 367 17.09 -10.99 20.96
CA ALA A 367 17.33 -9.95 21.95
C ALA A 367 16.78 -8.59 21.50
N THR A 368 17.15 -8.14 20.30
CA THR A 368 16.77 -6.83 19.74
C THR A 368 15.27 -6.71 19.56
N PHE A 369 14.64 -7.71 18.94
CA PHE A 369 13.20 -7.70 18.69
C PHE A 369 12.40 -7.71 19.99
N LYS A 370 12.79 -8.55 20.96
CA LYS A 370 12.14 -8.60 22.27
C LYS A 370 12.25 -7.27 23.02
N GLU A 371 13.43 -6.65 23.00
CA GLU A 371 13.62 -5.33 23.60
C GLU A 371 12.72 -4.30 22.94
N ARG A 372 12.67 -4.27 21.60
CA ARG A 372 11.84 -3.32 20.87
C ARG A 372 10.34 -3.52 21.12
N VAL A 373 9.86 -4.77 21.09
CA VAL A 373 8.48 -5.11 21.43
C VAL A 373 8.13 -4.65 22.85
N THR A 374 9.06 -4.79 23.80
CA THR A 374 8.84 -4.32 25.18
C THR A 374 8.72 -2.81 25.23
N GLN A 375 9.61 -2.07 24.55
CA GLN A 375 9.55 -0.60 24.49
C GLN A 375 8.23 -0.10 23.88
N VAL A 376 7.78 -0.71 22.78
CA VAL A 376 6.51 -0.35 22.15
C VAL A 376 5.34 -0.71 23.07
N SER A 377 5.38 -1.88 23.72
CA SER A 377 4.36 -2.29 24.69
C SER A 377 4.26 -1.32 25.86
N ASP A 378 5.39 -0.89 26.43
CA ASP A 378 5.44 0.10 27.50
C ASP A 378 4.80 1.44 27.06
N MET A 379 5.06 1.85 25.81
CA MET A 379 4.48 3.07 25.24
C MET A 379 2.95 3.00 25.07
N ILE A 380 2.41 1.84 24.66
CA ILE A 380 0.99 1.73 24.26
C ILE A 380 0.07 1.10 25.32
N SER A 381 0.61 0.35 26.28
CA SER A 381 -0.17 -0.50 27.22
C SER A 381 -1.29 0.25 27.95
N SER A 382 -1.01 1.46 28.42
CA SER A 382 -2.00 2.28 29.14
C SER A 382 -3.17 2.71 28.25
N TYR A 383 -2.92 2.92 26.95
CA TYR A 383 -3.93 3.28 25.97
C TYR A 383 -4.76 2.07 25.55
N VAL A 384 -4.11 0.92 25.30
CA VAL A 384 -4.81 -0.35 25.03
C VAL A 384 -5.74 -0.70 26.18
N LYS A 385 -5.30 -0.53 27.44
CA LYS A 385 -6.13 -0.77 28.63
C LYS A 385 -7.32 0.17 28.76
N ALA A 386 -7.20 1.40 28.25
CA ALA A 386 -8.24 2.42 28.33
C ALA A 386 -9.21 2.39 27.13
N ASP A 387 -8.91 1.62 26.08
CA ASP A 387 -9.70 1.55 24.86
C ASP A 387 -11.09 0.94 25.13
N PRO A 388 -12.18 1.71 24.99
CA PRO A 388 -13.52 1.23 25.29
C PRO A 388 -14.10 0.33 24.18
N SER A 389 -13.45 0.26 23.03
CA SER A 389 -13.93 -0.44 21.82
C SER A 389 -13.11 -1.68 21.47
N ALA A 390 -12.07 -2.00 22.25
CA ALA A 390 -11.06 -3.01 21.94
C ALA A 390 -11.64 -4.37 21.53
N PHE A 391 -11.06 -4.99 20.50
CA PHE A 391 -11.39 -6.36 20.08
C PHE A 391 -10.94 -7.43 21.08
N TYR A 392 -9.94 -7.11 21.89
CA TYR A 392 -9.28 -8.02 22.81
C TYR A 392 -9.26 -7.42 24.21
N THR A 393 -9.40 -8.29 25.21
CA THR A 393 -9.14 -7.91 26.60
C THR A 393 -7.68 -7.52 26.81
N TYR A 394 -7.40 -6.81 27.90
CA TYR A 394 -6.03 -6.41 28.22
C TYR A 394 -5.12 -7.64 28.48
N GLU A 395 -5.66 -8.70 29.08
CA GLU A 395 -4.95 -9.97 29.29
C GLU A 395 -4.63 -10.70 27.98
N GLU A 396 -5.55 -10.65 27.00
CA GLU A 396 -5.30 -11.17 25.66
C GLU A 396 -4.24 -10.35 24.93
N TYR A 397 -4.22 -9.02 25.11
CA TYR A 397 -3.14 -8.17 24.62
C TYR A 397 -1.78 -8.60 25.18
N GLU A 398 -1.65 -8.74 26.51
CA GLU A 398 -0.40 -9.19 27.14
C GLU A 398 0.05 -10.57 26.64
N THR A 399 -0.92 -11.44 26.31
CA THR A 399 -0.65 -12.74 25.69
C THR A 399 -0.20 -12.60 24.24
N GLY A 400 -0.84 -11.72 23.46
CA GLY A 400 -0.48 -11.39 22.08
C GLY A 400 0.94 -10.84 21.96
N VAL A 401 1.37 -9.97 22.88
CA VAL A 401 2.75 -9.47 22.96
C VAL A 401 3.76 -10.61 23.12
N LYS A 402 3.49 -11.56 24.03
CA LYS A 402 4.38 -12.71 24.25
C LYS A 402 4.41 -13.63 23.03
N GLN A 403 3.26 -13.87 22.41
CA GLN A 403 3.16 -14.68 21.20
C GLN A 403 3.93 -14.07 20.04
N LEU A 404 3.86 -12.75 19.85
CA LEU A 404 4.61 -12.05 18.80
C LEU A 404 6.12 -12.30 18.92
N ILE A 405 6.69 -12.17 20.12
CA ILE A 405 8.10 -12.45 20.39
C ILE A 405 8.46 -13.91 20.08
N GLN A 406 7.66 -14.86 20.57
CA GLN A 406 7.88 -16.30 20.35
C GLN A 406 7.79 -16.69 18.87
N THR A 407 6.86 -16.08 18.14
CA THR A 407 6.68 -16.29 16.70
C THR A 407 7.88 -15.76 15.94
N ASN A 408 8.41 -14.58 16.28
CA ASN A 408 9.66 -14.08 15.71
C ASN A 408 10.85 -15.03 15.97
N ASP A 409 11.07 -15.44 17.23
CA ASP A 409 12.17 -16.34 17.59
C ASP A 409 12.14 -17.65 16.79
N SER A 410 10.94 -18.21 16.62
CA SER A 410 10.74 -19.48 15.89
C SER A 410 11.06 -19.32 14.40
N GLN A 411 10.62 -18.21 13.78
CA GLN A 411 10.87 -17.92 12.37
C GLN A 411 12.34 -17.65 12.10
N VAL A 412 12.99 -16.83 12.93
CA VAL A 412 14.42 -16.52 12.82
C VAL A 412 15.26 -17.80 12.90
N SER A 413 14.95 -18.68 13.85
CA SER A 413 15.62 -19.98 13.97
C SER A 413 15.43 -20.84 12.72
N ASN A 414 14.21 -20.87 12.17
CA ASN A 414 13.90 -21.62 10.96
C ASN A 414 14.64 -21.08 9.72
N MET A 415 14.65 -19.76 9.52
CA MET A 415 15.35 -19.13 8.40
C MET A 415 16.86 -19.33 8.49
N ASN A 416 17.46 -19.21 9.68
CA ASN A 416 18.89 -19.42 9.85
C ASN A 416 19.30 -20.87 9.53
N GLN A 417 18.47 -21.86 9.89
CA GLN A 417 18.69 -23.27 9.50
C GLN A 417 18.54 -23.52 8.00
N GLN A 418 17.77 -22.69 7.29
CA GLN A 418 17.67 -22.77 5.83
C GLN A 418 18.90 -22.14 5.17
N LEU A 419 19.34 -20.97 5.66
CA LEU A 419 20.53 -20.27 5.18
C LEU A 419 21.81 -21.09 5.36
N ASP A 420 21.94 -21.80 6.49
CA ASP A 420 23.12 -22.64 6.77
C ASP A 420 23.04 -24.06 6.17
N GLY A 421 21.92 -24.41 5.54
CA GLY A 421 21.66 -25.70 4.90
C GLY A 421 21.32 -26.86 5.86
N THR A 422 21.06 -26.58 7.14
CA THR A 422 20.59 -27.58 8.11
C THR A 422 19.23 -28.15 7.73
N ILE A 423 18.32 -27.31 7.22
CA ILE A 423 17.03 -27.71 6.65
C ILE A 423 16.90 -27.17 5.23
N ALA A 424 15.97 -27.74 4.46
CA ALA A 424 15.77 -27.35 3.06
C ALA A 424 15.26 -25.90 2.95
N SER A 425 15.88 -25.13 2.05
CA SER A 425 15.45 -23.77 1.70
C SER A 425 14.45 -23.72 0.55
N SER A 426 14.35 -24.80 -0.23
CA SER A 426 13.50 -24.96 -1.41
C SER A 426 12.84 -26.34 -1.44
N GLY A 427 11.88 -26.52 -2.34
CA GLY A 427 11.04 -27.70 -2.46
C GLY A 427 11.05 -28.27 -3.88
N ASP A 428 9.87 -28.68 -4.34
CA ASP A 428 9.63 -29.22 -5.70
C ASP A 428 9.00 -28.18 -6.65
N GLY A 429 9.01 -26.90 -6.28
CA GLY A 429 8.36 -25.81 -7.00
C GLY A 429 6.88 -25.63 -6.63
N SER A 430 6.31 -26.44 -5.73
CA SER A 430 4.93 -26.24 -5.23
C SER A 430 4.79 -25.10 -4.21
N GLY A 431 5.89 -24.41 -3.88
CA GLY A 431 5.92 -23.37 -2.87
C GLY A 431 6.08 -23.94 -1.46
N SER A 432 5.90 -23.10 -0.45
CA SER A 432 6.02 -23.47 0.96
C SER A 432 4.89 -24.38 1.47
N GLY A 433 3.92 -24.72 0.61
CA GLY A 433 2.72 -25.45 0.99
C GLY A 433 1.79 -24.67 1.91
N PHE A 434 0.51 -25.05 1.95
CA PHE A 434 -0.38 -24.58 3.02
C PHE A 434 -0.18 -25.48 4.23
N ASP A 435 0.49 -24.98 5.28
CA ASP A 435 0.40 -25.62 6.60
C ASP A 435 -0.95 -25.26 7.24
N MET A 436 -2.02 -25.85 6.73
CA MET A 436 -3.26 -26.00 7.49
C MET A 436 -3.11 -27.22 8.42
N GLY A 437 -2.12 -27.18 9.32
CA GLY A 437 -1.91 -28.18 10.36
C GLY A 437 -1.73 -29.61 9.86
N GLY A 438 -0.49 -29.94 9.51
CA GLY A 438 0.03 -31.31 9.64
C GLY A 438 -0.46 -32.35 8.63
N PHE A 439 0.33 -32.56 7.58
CA PHE A 439 0.62 -33.91 7.09
C PHE A 439 2.00 -33.88 6.42
N ASP A 440 3.01 -34.25 7.20
CA ASP A 440 4.35 -34.57 6.69
C ASP A 440 4.23 -35.56 5.52
N LYS A 441 4.68 -35.12 4.34
CA LYS A 441 5.02 -36.01 3.23
C LYS A 441 6.52 -35.93 2.97
N ALA A 442 7.27 -36.54 3.87
CA ALA A 442 8.64 -36.97 3.59
C ALA A 442 8.74 -38.50 3.69
N GLY A 443 8.94 -39.15 2.53
CA GLY A 443 9.73 -40.39 2.39
C GLY A 443 9.28 -41.69 3.08
N GLY A 444 8.57 -42.54 2.34
CA GLY A 444 8.92 -43.97 2.19
C GLY A 444 8.65 -44.97 3.33
N GLY A 445 7.72 -45.91 3.07
CA GLY A 445 7.92 -47.32 3.46
C GLY A 445 6.91 -47.94 4.44
N MET A 446 6.14 -48.90 3.90
CA MET A 446 5.49 -50.03 4.57
C MET A 446 4.31 -49.77 5.54
N GLY A 447 3.12 -50.22 5.10
CA GLY A 447 2.42 -51.26 5.85
C GLY A 447 1.16 -50.88 6.63
N GLY A 448 0.03 -50.80 5.92
CA GLY A 448 -1.14 -51.58 6.31
C GLY A 448 -2.27 -50.90 7.11
N ARG A 449 -3.48 -51.23 6.64
CA ARG A 449 -4.82 -51.13 7.25
C ARG A 449 -5.52 -49.78 7.15
N GLY A 450 -6.30 -49.68 6.08
CA GLY A 450 -7.25 -48.60 5.87
C GLY A 450 -8.53 -48.73 6.70
N MET A 451 -9.35 -47.70 6.56
CA MET A 451 -10.79 -47.68 6.77
C MET A 451 -11.36 -46.58 5.86
N GLY A 452 -12.25 -46.99 4.94
CA GLY A 452 -13.28 -46.23 4.18
C GLY A 452 -13.05 -44.74 3.88
N GLY A 453 -13.02 -44.28 2.63
CA GLY A 453 -13.92 -44.63 1.53
C GLY A 453 -15.10 -43.66 1.48
N GLY A 454 -14.86 -42.45 0.96
CA GLY A 454 -15.88 -41.45 0.65
C GLY A 454 -15.48 -40.68 -0.59
N GLN A 455 -16.07 -41.06 -1.73
CA GLN A 455 -15.87 -40.48 -3.05
C GLN A 455 -16.22 -38.97 -3.06
N MET A 456 -15.33 -38.12 -3.57
CA MET A 456 -15.68 -36.75 -3.97
C MET A 456 -16.54 -36.78 -5.25
N PRO A 457 -17.67 -36.06 -5.33
CA PRO A 457 -18.29 -35.71 -6.60
C PRO A 457 -17.82 -34.33 -7.05
N THR A 458 -17.32 -34.26 -8.28
CA THR A 458 -17.15 -33.04 -9.07
C THR A 458 -18.52 -32.47 -9.46
N ALA A 459 -18.76 -31.16 -9.28
CA ALA A 459 -19.75 -30.42 -10.07
C ALA A 459 -19.60 -28.89 -9.97
N ASN A 460 -19.63 -28.26 -11.14
CA ASN A 460 -19.94 -26.85 -11.40
C ASN A 460 -21.26 -26.39 -10.73
N GLY A 461 -21.32 -25.12 -10.32
CA GLY A 461 -22.56 -24.35 -10.24
C GLY A 461 -22.77 -23.55 -8.95
N THR A 462 -22.57 -22.23 -9.05
CA THR A 462 -23.32 -21.10 -8.44
C THR A 462 -23.83 -21.15 -6.99
N ASP A 463 -23.50 -20.07 -6.27
CA ASP A 463 -24.08 -19.49 -5.04
C ASP A 463 -24.01 -20.30 -3.74
N GLY A 464 -23.32 -19.73 -2.74
CA GLY A 464 -23.54 -20.03 -1.32
C GLY A 464 -22.30 -20.04 -0.42
N ASP A 465 -22.18 -19.02 0.42
CA ASP A 465 -21.64 -18.97 1.79
C ASP A 465 -20.30 -19.65 2.13
N TYR A 466 -19.28 -18.82 2.32
CA TYR A 466 -18.07 -19.17 3.04
C TYR A 466 -18.35 -19.18 4.55
N ALA A 467 -18.53 -20.36 5.12
CA ALA A 467 -18.55 -20.55 6.58
C ALA A 467 -17.14 -20.37 7.14
N VAL A 468 -16.95 -19.33 7.95
CA VAL A 468 -15.74 -19.10 8.74
C VAL A 468 -15.74 -20.09 9.91
N ALA A 469 -14.64 -20.82 10.08
CA ALA A 469 -14.48 -21.77 11.18
C ALA A 469 -14.42 -21.00 12.51
N ALA A 470 -15.48 -21.13 13.33
CA ALA A 470 -15.48 -20.64 14.70
C ALA A 470 -14.49 -21.44 15.55
N ILE A 471 -13.59 -20.74 16.23
CA ILE A 471 -12.67 -21.32 17.22
C ILE A 471 -13.46 -21.50 18.51
N THR A 472 -13.73 -22.75 18.88
CA THR A 472 -14.30 -23.11 20.19
C THR A 472 -13.19 -23.15 21.24
N PRO A 473 -13.35 -22.54 22.42
CA PRO A 473 -12.40 -22.72 23.53
C PRO A 473 -12.49 -24.14 24.10
N PRO A 474 -11.37 -24.75 24.56
CA PRO A 474 -11.40 -26.08 25.14
C PRO A 474 -11.95 -26.10 26.56
N ASP A 475 -12.86 -27.04 26.81
CA ASP A 475 -13.52 -27.32 28.10
C ASP A 475 -12.52 -27.64 29.23
N GLY A 476 -12.64 -26.88 30.32
CA GLY A 476 -12.03 -27.18 31.61
C GLY A 476 -12.82 -28.23 32.39
N LYS A 477 -12.11 -29.25 32.89
CA LYS A 477 -12.67 -30.35 33.68
C LYS A 477 -13.10 -29.95 35.10
N GLU A 478 -14.15 -30.64 35.53
CA GLU A 478 -14.81 -30.75 36.82
C GLU A 478 -13.98 -30.50 38.10
N ALA A 479 -14.56 -29.74 39.02
CA ALA A 479 -14.48 -30.01 40.46
C ALA A 479 -15.80 -29.59 41.13
N GLY A 480 -16.47 -30.55 41.79
CA GLY A 480 -17.82 -30.41 42.29
C GLY A 480 -17.97 -29.72 43.65
N GLY A 481 -19.23 -29.51 44.04
CA GLY A 481 -19.61 -29.41 45.44
C GLY A 481 -20.72 -28.41 45.78
N VAL A 482 -21.90 -28.98 46.06
CA VAL A 482 -22.89 -28.54 47.07
C VAL A 482 -23.96 -27.51 46.65
N ALA A 483 -25.19 -28.00 46.52
CA ALA A 483 -26.46 -27.24 46.53
C ALA A 483 -26.82 -26.81 47.98
N PRO A 484 -27.74 -25.84 48.20
CA PRO A 484 -29.16 -26.25 48.25
C PRO A 484 -30.23 -25.20 47.82
N THR A 485 -31.33 -25.75 47.27
CA THR A 485 -32.77 -25.47 47.54
C THR A 485 -33.45 -24.10 47.27
N GLY A 486 -34.60 -24.19 46.58
CA GLY A 486 -35.75 -23.26 46.62
C GLY A 486 -36.37 -23.06 45.22
N GLU A 487 -37.32 -23.90 44.77
CA GLU A 487 -38.78 -23.63 44.66
C GLU A 487 -39.15 -22.35 43.87
N ALA A 488 -40.18 -22.25 43.02
CA ALA A 488 -41.10 -23.12 42.31
C ALA A 488 -42.02 -22.16 41.50
N GLY A 489 -42.62 -22.62 40.39
CA GLY A 489 -43.71 -21.94 39.65
C GLY A 489 -43.37 -21.75 38.17
N GLN A 490 -43.66 -22.67 37.24
CA GLN A 490 -44.90 -23.36 36.86
C GLN A 490 -45.88 -22.50 36.04
N GLY A 491 -46.11 -22.95 34.80
CA GLY A 491 -47.09 -22.44 33.81
C GLY A 491 -46.39 -22.26 32.45
N GLY A 492 -46.25 -23.26 31.57
CA GLY A 492 -47.34 -23.97 30.86
C GLY A 492 -47.88 -23.05 29.76
N GLY A 493 -47.84 -23.33 28.46
CA GLY A 493 -47.56 -24.51 27.66
C GLY A 493 -48.36 -24.37 26.35
N PHE A 494 -47.71 -24.59 25.20
CA PHE A 494 -48.25 -25.00 23.89
C PHE A 494 -49.40 -24.17 23.24
N ASN A 495 -49.23 -23.71 21.99
CA ASN A 495 -49.52 -24.52 20.78
C ASN A 495 -49.40 -23.69 19.47
N ARG A 496 -48.47 -24.12 18.60
CA ARG A 496 -48.57 -24.43 17.16
C ARG A 496 -49.74 -23.89 16.30
N GLY A 497 -49.39 -23.44 15.08
CA GLY A 497 -50.21 -23.55 13.86
C GLY A 497 -50.01 -22.38 12.88
N GLN A 498 -49.28 -22.60 11.78
CA GLN A 498 -49.81 -22.65 10.39
C GLN A 498 -50.39 -21.31 9.90
N GLY A 499 -50.01 -20.71 8.77
CA GLY A 499 -49.42 -21.21 7.53
C GLY A 499 -50.04 -20.39 6.38
N GLY A 500 -49.33 -20.30 5.26
CA GLY A 500 -49.80 -19.65 4.02
C GLY A 500 -49.07 -18.33 3.76
N GLY A 501 -48.59 -18.03 2.57
CA GLY A 501 -48.67 -18.67 1.27
C GLY A 501 -48.23 -17.62 0.26
N PHE A 502 -47.25 -17.93 -0.58
CA PHE A 502 -46.91 -17.10 -1.74
C PHE A 502 -48.11 -17.09 -2.72
N PRO A 503 -48.29 -16.00 -3.47
CA PRO A 503 -47.88 -16.12 -4.88
C PRO A 503 -47.27 -14.84 -5.47
N GLY A 504 -46.13 -15.02 -6.14
CA GLY A 504 -46.01 -14.80 -7.59
C GLY A 504 -46.09 -13.37 -8.17
N GLY A 505 -44.95 -12.92 -8.70
CA GLY A 505 -44.85 -12.45 -10.08
C GLY A 505 -45.00 -10.94 -10.33
N GLY A 506 -43.87 -10.29 -10.64
CA GLY A 506 -43.88 -8.92 -11.18
C GLY A 506 -42.52 -8.54 -11.77
N GLN A 507 -42.41 -8.68 -13.10
CA GLN A 507 -41.32 -8.12 -13.91
C GLN A 507 -41.27 -6.59 -13.81
N GLY A 508 -40.09 -6.03 -13.59
CA GLY A 508 -39.78 -4.61 -13.78
C GLY A 508 -38.26 -4.44 -13.91
N ARG A 509 -37.73 -4.49 -15.14
CA ARG A 509 -37.26 -3.32 -15.90
C ARG A 509 -36.20 -2.48 -15.18
N SER A 510 -34.95 -2.66 -15.61
CA SER A 510 -33.87 -1.68 -15.46
C SER A 510 -34.29 -0.28 -15.94
N PRO A 511 -33.92 0.77 -15.21
CA PRO A 511 -33.54 2.06 -15.78
C PRO A 511 -32.00 2.09 -15.88
N GLY A 512 -31.36 2.27 -17.02
CA GLY A 512 -31.66 3.25 -18.05
C GLY A 512 -30.96 4.57 -17.69
N PHE A 513 -29.64 4.62 -17.85
CA PHE A 513 -28.84 5.85 -17.85
C PHE A 513 -29.36 6.83 -18.91
N PRO A 514 -29.55 8.12 -18.57
CA PRO A 514 -29.51 9.19 -19.55
C PRO A 514 -28.19 9.96 -19.41
N GLY A 515 -27.37 9.91 -20.45
CA GLY A 515 -26.29 10.87 -20.64
C GLY A 515 -26.80 12.23 -21.11
N GLY A 516 -25.93 13.23 -21.00
CA GLY A 516 -25.90 14.38 -21.90
C GLY A 516 -26.32 15.73 -21.31
N GLY A 517 -25.33 16.53 -20.93
CA GLY A 517 -25.40 17.99 -20.74
C GLY A 517 -24.25 18.42 -19.84
N GLY A 518 -23.20 19.14 -20.25
CA GLY A 518 -23.05 20.05 -21.39
C GLY A 518 -23.01 21.51 -20.93
N PHE A 519 -22.05 21.88 -20.07
CA PHE A 519 -21.61 23.25 -19.74
C PHE A 519 -20.19 23.11 -19.17
N GLY A 520 -19.14 23.86 -19.47
CA GLY A 520 -19.02 25.14 -20.16
C GLY A 520 -17.84 25.88 -19.52
N GLY A 521 -16.63 25.67 -20.07
CA GLY A 521 -15.46 26.56 -20.08
C GLY A 521 -14.95 27.21 -18.78
N ASN A 522 -13.75 26.83 -18.36
CA ASN A 522 -12.73 27.82 -18.02
C ASN A 522 -11.34 27.30 -18.43
N GLN A 523 -10.89 27.77 -19.59
CA GLN A 523 -9.61 27.43 -20.20
C GLN A 523 -8.57 28.42 -19.67
N ALA A 524 -7.83 28.03 -18.65
CA ALA A 524 -6.58 28.71 -18.29
C ALA A 524 -5.51 28.26 -19.29
N ASN A 525 -5.09 29.18 -20.16
CA ASN A 525 -3.96 28.99 -21.07
C ASN A 525 -2.68 28.73 -20.28
N SER A 526 -2.22 27.48 -20.22
CA SER A 526 -0.80 27.17 -20.05
C SER A 526 -0.13 27.26 -21.41
N ALA A 527 0.75 28.24 -21.59
CA ALA A 527 1.61 28.31 -22.77
C ALA A 527 2.57 27.10 -22.76
N PRO A 528 2.86 26.46 -23.91
CA PRO A 528 3.79 25.34 -23.94
C PRO A 528 5.19 25.84 -23.53
N GLN A 529 5.74 25.28 -22.45
CA GLN A 529 7.13 25.45 -22.09
C GLN A 529 7.99 24.79 -23.18
N GLY A 530 8.77 25.59 -23.90
CA GLY A 530 9.72 25.09 -24.88
C GLY A 530 10.80 24.26 -24.21
N THR A 531 11.10 23.09 -24.76
CA THR A 531 12.12 22.20 -24.21
C THR A 531 13.53 22.76 -24.45
N MET A 532 14.54 22.32 -23.70
CA MET A 532 15.94 22.69 -23.93
C MET A 532 16.39 22.39 -25.38
N LYS A 533 15.79 21.38 -26.02
CA LYS A 533 16.00 21.07 -27.44
C LYS A 533 15.51 22.19 -28.36
N ASP A 534 14.38 22.83 -28.07
CA ASP A 534 13.80 23.91 -28.89
C ASP A 534 14.65 25.18 -28.86
N VAL A 535 15.26 25.49 -27.70
CA VAL A 535 16.20 26.60 -27.53
C VAL A 535 17.48 26.36 -28.34
N ILE A 536 18.05 25.15 -28.25
CA ILE A 536 19.25 24.78 -29.01
C ILE A 536 18.98 24.83 -30.52
N ILE A 537 17.83 24.31 -30.98
CA ILE A 537 17.44 24.35 -32.40
C ILE A 537 17.32 25.80 -32.88
N THR A 538 16.72 26.67 -32.06
CA THR A 538 16.55 28.09 -32.41
C THR A 538 17.90 28.82 -32.50
N LEU A 539 18.83 28.55 -31.58
CA LEU A 539 20.19 29.12 -31.61
C LEU A 539 20.98 28.65 -32.83
N VAL A 540 20.93 27.36 -33.16
CA VAL A 540 21.58 26.82 -34.36
C VAL A 540 21.00 27.45 -35.62
N ALA A 541 19.68 27.61 -35.71
CA ALA A 541 19.03 28.26 -36.84
C ALA A 541 19.48 29.72 -37.04
N LEU A 542 19.61 30.49 -35.95
CA LEU A 542 20.09 31.88 -35.99
C LEU A 542 21.56 31.98 -36.44
N VAL A 543 22.42 31.06 -35.99
CA VAL A 543 23.82 31.00 -36.42
C VAL A 543 23.92 30.68 -37.91
N VAL A 544 23.14 29.71 -38.40
CA VAL A 544 23.09 29.36 -39.82
C VAL A 544 22.62 30.54 -40.66
N LEU A 545 21.61 31.27 -40.20
CA LEU A 545 21.08 32.46 -40.89
C LEU A 545 22.12 33.59 -40.93
N GLY A 546 22.84 33.82 -39.84
CA GLY A 546 23.96 34.76 -39.78
C GLY A 546 25.10 34.41 -40.75
N LEU A 547 25.52 33.15 -40.79
CA LEU A 547 26.55 32.66 -41.72
C LEU A 547 26.10 32.78 -43.19
N SER A 548 24.81 32.55 -43.46
CA SER A 548 24.22 32.70 -44.79
C SER A 548 24.26 34.16 -45.28
N CYS A 549 23.94 35.12 -44.40
CA CYS A 549 24.04 36.54 -44.71
C CYS A 549 25.50 36.97 -44.97
N VAL A 550 26.46 36.46 -44.17
CA VAL A 550 27.89 36.72 -44.38
C VAL A 550 28.37 36.14 -45.72
N PHE A 551 27.95 34.93 -46.08
CA PHE A 551 28.27 34.31 -47.36
C PHE A 551 27.77 35.16 -48.54
N VAL A 552 26.51 35.62 -48.51
CA VAL A 552 25.95 36.48 -49.57
C VAL A 552 26.71 37.80 -49.70
N LEU A 553 27.21 38.37 -48.60
CA LEU A 553 27.98 39.61 -48.61
C LEU A 553 29.41 39.45 -49.13
N LEU A 554 30.01 38.26 -48.94
CA LEU A 554 31.38 37.98 -49.37
C LEU A 554 31.46 37.32 -50.75
N TYR A 555 30.35 36.75 -51.26
CA TYR A 555 30.30 36.07 -52.55
C TYR A 555 30.36 37.05 -53.72
N LYS A 556 31.57 37.28 -54.26
CA LYS A 556 31.77 38.04 -55.50
C LYS A 556 31.34 37.20 -56.71
N ARG A 557 30.16 37.50 -57.26
CA ARG A 557 29.66 36.91 -58.50
C ARG A 557 30.63 37.22 -59.66
N LYS A 558 31.31 36.22 -60.23
CA LYS A 558 32.00 36.35 -61.52
C LYS A 558 30.93 36.58 -62.59
N ARG A 559 30.97 37.73 -63.27
CA ARG A 559 30.12 37.99 -64.45
C ARG A 559 30.60 37.08 -65.59
N ILE A 560 29.71 36.24 -66.11
CA ILE A 560 29.81 35.67 -67.46
C ILE A 560 29.09 36.66 -68.38
#